data_AF-A0A5Z1HNU6-F1
#
_entry.id   AF-A0A5Z1HNU6-F1
#
_cell.length_a   1.000
_cell.length_b   1.000
_cell.length_c   1.000
_cell.angle_alpha   90.00
_cell.angle_beta   90.00
_cell.angle_gamma   90.00
#
_symmetry.space_group_name_H-M   'P 1'
#
loop_
_entity.id
_entity.type
_entity.pdbx_description
1 polymer ?
#
loop_
_entity_poly.entity_id
_entity_poly.type
_entity_poly.pdbx_seq_one_letter_code
_entity_poly.pdbx_strand_id
1 'polypeptide(L)'
;MKQQIKNLRDYAELAWASYFNLIYIDGQKTNDFTIGTERILKDGENIEKFEYYKALSKDYKDYFIYDDSLAFYPKLNGEFREIQTQNFAKRYTIKFHQPNTFSGFSATLFYDIQKDEYIVSFRGTEGIVSMDAFADIGLTFGKGDFQANALKQFLLDIAPILNNIDSSKITFVGHSLGGYLAVVAMQLCDTIDRTLCTDFNQIKFSASKVYTFNSPTIDGIDNMLMRFLANLLGNNIVEQILNPEKIVCV
;
A
#
# COMPACT_ATOMS: atom_id res chain seq x y z
N MET A 1 -18.65 -1.15 -19.16
CA MET A 1 -19.11 -2.26 -18.30
C MET A 1 -18.11 -3.42 -18.16
N LYS A 2 -17.85 -4.24 -19.19
CA LYS A 2 -16.94 -5.42 -19.06
C LYS A 2 -15.51 -5.07 -18.59
N GLN A 3 -14.90 -4.02 -19.14
CA GLN A 3 -13.56 -3.58 -18.76
C GLN A 3 -13.51 -3.00 -17.34
N GLN A 4 -14.54 -2.24 -16.94
CA GLN A 4 -14.64 -1.68 -15.59
C GLN A 4 -14.75 -2.81 -14.55
N ILE A 5 -15.59 -3.82 -14.79
CA ILE A 5 -15.72 -4.97 -13.89
C ILE A 5 -14.39 -5.72 -13.75
N LYS A 6 -13.66 -5.91 -14.87
CA LYS A 6 -12.33 -6.53 -14.83
C LYS A 6 -11.35 -5.70 -13.99
N ASN A 7 -11.34 -4.37 -14.17
CA ASN A 7 -10.51 -3.48 -13.36
C ASN A 7 -10.86 -3.56 -11.87
N LEU A 8 -12.15 -3.54 -11.50
CA LEU A 8 -12.58 -3.65 -10.11
C LEU A 8 -12.08 -4.95 -9.47
N ARG A 9 -12.23 -6.08 -10.17
CA ARG A 9 -11.74 -7.37 -9.70
C ARG A 9 -10.22 -7.38 -9.53
N ASP A 10 -9.48 -6.93 -10.54
CA ASP A 10 -8.02 -6.92 -10.54
C ASP A 10 -7.47 -5.98 -9.44
N TYR A 11 -8.08 -4.81 -9.22
CA TYR A 11 -7.65 -3.85 -8.19
C TYR A 11 -8.08 -4.28 -6.77
N ALA A 12 -9.21 -4.98 -6.62
CA ALA A 12 -9.57 -5.59 -5.34
C ALA A 12 -8.57 -6.69 -4.93
N GLU A 13 -8.09 -7.47 -5.90
CA GLU A 13 -7.05 -8.48 -5.67
C GLU A 13 -5.72 -7.84 -5.26
N LEU A 14 -5.31 -6.72 -5.87
CA LEU A 14 -4.13 -5.96 -5.46
C LEU A 14 -4.29 -5.35 -4.05
N ALA A 15 -5.46 -4.82 -3.73
CA ALA A 15 -5.78 -4.35 -2.38
C ALA A 15 -5.63 -5.48 -1.35
N TRP A 16 -6.15 -6.67 -1.63
CA TRP A 16 -5.98 -7.84 -0.77
C TRP A 16 -4.52 -8.29 -0.66
N ALA A 17 -3.80 -8.37 -1.78
CA ALA A 17 -2.39 -8.76 -1.78
C ALA A 17 -1.50 -7.83 -0.94
N SER A 18 -1.86 -6.56 -0.79
CA SER A 18 -1.11 -5.61 0.04
C SER A 18 -1.20 -5.86 1.56
N TYR A 19 -2.06 -6.78 1.99
CA TYR A 19 -2.11 -7.29 3.37
C TYR A 19 -1.14 -8.45 3.61
N PHE A 20 -0.57 -9.03 2.55
CA PHE A 20 0.40 -10.12 2.68
C PHE A 20 1.76 -9.62 3.16
N ASN A 21 2.51 -10.51 3.78
CA ASN A 21 3.85 -10.28 4.26
C ASN A 21 4.81 -10.42 3.08
N LEU A 22 5.08 -9.28 2.45
CA LEU A 22 5.90 -9.19 1.24
C LEU A 22 7.34 -8.74 1.56
N ILE A 23 7.76 -8.86 2.82
CA ILE A 23 9.14 -8.57 3.22
C ILE A 23 10.13 -9.43 2.44
N TYR A 24 11.31 -8.86 2.24
CA TYR A 24 12.41 -9.50 1.50
C TYR A 24 12.12 -9.86 0.04
N ILE A 25 11.02 -9.35 -0.52
CA ILE A 25 10.72 -9.46 -1.95
C ILE A 25 11.07 -8.13 -2.62
N ASP A 26 12.15 -8.14 -3.41
CA ASP A 26 12.55 -7.00 -4.24
C ASP A 26 12.54 -7.41 -5.72
N GLY A 27 11.69 -6.79 -6.53
CA GLY A 27 11.59 -7.12 -7.95
C GLY A 27 11.26 -8.60 -8.21
N GLN A 28 10.46 -9.22 -7.33
CA GLN A 28 10.16 -10.67 -7.27
C GLN A 28 11.32 -11.58 -6.85
N LYS A 29 12.49 -11.03 -6.55
CA LYS A 29 13.60 -11.79 -5.96
C LYS A 29 13.40 -11.86 -4.46
N THR A 30 13.54 -13.04 -3.92
CA THR A 30 13.62 -13.32 -2.49
C THR A 30 15.11 -13.33 -2.17
N ASN A 31 15.57 -12.46 -1.26
CA ASN A 31 17.00 -12.21 -0.95
C ASN A 31 17.78 -13.45 -0.41
N ASP A 32 17.80 -14.55 -1.17
CA ASP A 32 18.35 -15.87 -0.90
C ASP A 32 17.89 -16.54 0.41
N PHE A 33 16.80 -16.03 1.01
CA PHE A 33 16.19 -16.61 2.21
C PHE A 33 15.56 -17.98 1.95
N THR A 34 15.43 -18.75 3.04
CA THR A 34 14.67 -20.00 3.08
C THR A 34 13.44 -19.85 3.97
N ILE A 35 12.48 -20.76 3.82
CA ILE A 35 11.30 -20.85 4.67
C ILE A 35 11.18 -22.23 5.31
N GLY A 36 10.51 -22.32 6.45
CA GLY A 36 10.17 -23.59 7.09
C GLY A 36 9.01 -23.45 8.07
N THR A 37 8.56 -24.56 8.63
CA THR A 37 7.40 -24.59 9.53
C THR A 37 7.76 -24.35 10.99
N GLU A 38 9.03 -24.54 11.35
CA GLU A 38 9.51 -24.39 12.73
C GLU A 38 9.90 -22.95 13.06
N ARG A 39 9.49 -22.47 14.24
CA ARG A 39 9.63 -21.06 14.63
C ARG A 39 11.03 -20.67 15.12
N ILE A 40 11.79 -21.61 15.70
CA ILE A 40 13.00 -21.30 16.47
C ILE A 40 14.21 -22.12 16.01
N LEU A 41 14.04 -23.43 15.85
CA LEU A 41 15.10 -24.32 15.42
C LEU A 41 14.84 -24.72 13.98
N LYS A 42 15.76 -24.32 13.08
CA LYS A 42 15.72 -24.75 11.69
C LYS A 42 15.84 -26.27 11.64
N ASP A 43 14.72 -26.94 11.42
CA ASP A 43 14.73 -28.37 11.13
C ASP A 43 15.05 -28.57 9.66
N GLY A 44 16.23 -29.13 9.37
CA GLY A 44 16.78 -29.25 8.02
C GLY A 44 15.91 -30.05 7.05
N GLU A 45 14.99 -30.88 7.55
CA GLU A 45 14.11 -31.71 6.71
C GLU A 45 12.92 -30.94 6.10
N ASN A 46 12.54 -29.79 6.68
CA ASN A 46 11.37 -29.00 6.29
C ASN A 46 11.72 -27.58 5.82
N ILE A 47 12.93 -27.41 5.28
CA ILE A 47 13.41 -26.12 4.76
C ILE A 47 13.26 -26.10 3.24
N GLU A 48 12.57 -25.07 2.74
CA GLU A 48 12.46 -24.81 1.32
C GLU A 48 13.06 -23.45 0.95
N LYS A 49 13.43 -23.29 -0.32
CA LYS A 49 13.78 -21.98 -0.85
C LYS A 49 12.59 -21.02 -0.74
N PHE A 50 12.81 -19.80 -0.26
CA PHE A 50 11.79 -18.76 -0.31
C PHE A 50 11.63 -18.28 -1.75
N GLU A 51 10.41 -18.20 -2.26
CA GLU A 51 10.11 -17.74 -3.62
C GLU A 51 8.88 -16.81 -3.59
N TYR A 52 8.82 -15.87 -4.52
CA TYR A 52 7.78 -14.83 -4.55
C TYR A 52 6.35 -15.40 -4.46
N TYR A 53 6.05 -16.44 -5.23
CA TYR A 53 4.70 -17.02 -5.24
C TYR A 53 4.31 -17.63 -3.88
N LYS A 54 5.28 -18.09 -3.07
CA LYS A 54 5.02 -18.67 -1.74
C LYS A 54 4.52 -17.60 -0.77
N ALA A 55 5.00 -16.37 -0.88
CA ALA A 55 4.51 -15.24 -0.07
C ALA A 55 3.03 -14.91 -0.32
N LEU A 56 2.50 -15.27 -1.50
CA LEU A 56 1.12 -15.01 -1.89
C LEU A 56 0.18 -16.19 -1.55
N SER A 57 0.72 -17.40 -1.48
CA SER A 57 -0.06 -18.64 -1.41
C SER A 57 -0.55 -18.95 -0.01
N LYS A 58 -1.80 -19.42 0.09
CA LYS A 58 -2.37 -19.99 1.31
C LYS A 58 -1.67 -21.28 1.77
N ASP A 59 -1.05 -22.03 0.87
CA ASP A 59 -0.45 -23.33 1.20
C ASP A 59 0.85 -23.16 1.99
N TYR A 60 1.49 -21.99 1.85
CA TYR A 60 2.66 -21.56 2.61
C TYR A 60 2.29 -20.56 3.71
N LYS A 61 0.99 -20.36 3.95
CA LYS A 61 0.55 -19.62 5.13
C LYS A 61 1.15 -20.27 6.36
N ASP A 62 1.60 -19.44 7.29
CA ASP A 62 2.22 -19.85 8.53
C ASP A 62 3.67 -20.35 8.46
N TYR A 63 4.28 -20.41 7.28
CA TYR A 63 5.72 -20.65 7.16
C TYR A 63 6.53 -19.45 7.69
N PHE A 64 7.65 -19.73 8.33
CA PHE A 64 8.57 -18.72 8.83
C PHE A 64 9.67 -18.45 7.80
N ILE A 65 9.99 -17.18 7.54
CA ILE A 65 11.13 -16.78 6.73
C ILE A 65 12.37 -16.74 7.63
N TYR A 66 13.36 -17.56 7.30
CA TYR A 66 14.58 -17.71 8.09
C TYR A 66 15.61 -16.63 7.76
N ASP A 67 15.50 -15.51 8.47
CA ASP A 67 16.53 -14.46 8.55
C ASP A 67 17.29 -14.59 9.89
N ASP A 68 18.49 -15.16 9.86
CA ASP A 68 19.32 -15.40 11.06
C ASP A 68 19.85 -14.12 11.70
N SER A 69 19.66 -12.96 11.07
CA SER A 69 19.98 -11.68 11.68
C SER A 69 18.91 -11.22 12.70
N LEU A 70 17.73 -11.84 12.71
CA LEU A 70 16.62 -11.47 13.57
C LEU A 70 16.46 -12.40 14.77
N ALA A 71 15.97 -11.84 15.87
CA ALA A 71 15.61 -12.61 17.06
C ALA A 71 14.36 -13.50 16.86
N PHE A 72 13.51 -13.17 15.89
CA PHE A 72 12.30 -13.92 15.57
C PHE A 72 12.08 -13.94 14.06
N TYR A 73 11.78 -15.14 13.54
CA TYR A 73 11.47 -15.30 12.13
C TYR A 73 10.08 -14.77 11.80
N PRO A 74 9.93 -13.87 10.81
CA PRO A 74 8.64 -13.38 10.36
C PRO A 74 7.86 -14.47 9.63
N LYS A 75 6.53 -14.38 9.66
CA LYS A 75 5.62 -15.41 9.15
C LYS A 75 4.98 -15.01 7.83
N LEU A 76 4.87 -15.93 6.90
CA LEU A 76 4.04 -15.80 5.70
C LEU A 76 2.56 -15.85 6.07
N ASN A 77 1.76 -15.04 5.40
CA ASN A 77 0.32 -14.93 5.62
C ASN A 77 -0.46 -14.82 4.28
N GLY A 78 0.13 -15.24 3.17
CA GLY A 78 -0.56 -15.30 1.88
C GLY A 78 -1.85 -16.13 1.96
N GLU A 79 -2.87 -15.75 1.20
CA GLU A 79 -4.18 -16.41 1.24
C GLU A 79 -4.70 -16.80 -0.15
N PHE A 80 -3.93 -16.53 -1.20
CA PHE A 80 -4.35 -16.88 -2.56
C PHE A 80 -4.30 -18.39 -2.76
N ARG A 81 -5.31 -18.89 -3.49
CA ARG A 81 -5.34 -20.29 -3.95
C ARG A 81 -4.36 -20.47 -5.10
N GLU A 82 -3.90 -21.69 -5.32
CA GLU A 82 -2.89 -22.04 -6.32
C GLU A 82 -3.02 -21.30 -7.68
N ILE A 83 -4.18 -21.39 -8.34
CA ILE A 83 -4.39 -20.72 -9.65
C ILE A 83 -4.28 -19.20 -9.53
N GLN A 84 -4.83 -18.63 -8.46
CA GLN A 84 -4.79 -17.19 -8.20
C GLN A 84 -3.36 -16.72 -7.95
N THR A 85 -2.63 -17.43 -7.08
CA THR A 85 -1.20 -17.20 -6.82
C THR A 85 -0.37 -17.21 -8.10
N GLN A 86 -0.54 -18.24 -8.93
CA GLN A 86 0.22 -18.39 -10.17
C GLN A 86 -0.09 -17.26 -11.16
N ASN A 87 -1.36 -16.90 -11.32
CA ASN A 87 -1.76 -15.80 -12.21
C ASN A 87 -1.26 -14.45 -11.70
N PHE A 88 -1.35 -14.20 -10.39
CA PHE A 88 -0.88 -12.98 -9.77
C PHE A 88 0.64 -12.84 -9.92
N ALA A 89 1.38 -13.88 -9.53
CA ALA A 89 2.84 -13.87 -9.56
C ALA A 89 3.41 -13.68 -10.98
N LYS A 90 2.72 -14.21 -12.00
CA LYS A 90 3.09 -14.04 -13.41
C LYS A 90 2.79 -12.65 -13.96
N ARG A 91 1.89 -11.88 -13.33
CA ARG A 91 1.42 -10.59 -13.85
C ARG A 91 1.98 -9.40 -13.09
N TYR A 92 2.09 -9.50 -11.77
CA TYR A 92 2.46 -8.38 -10.92
C TYR A 92 3.86 -8.52 -10.38
N THR A 93 4.66 -7.47 -10.54
CA THR A 93 5.99 -7.33 -9.95
C THR A 93 5.91 -6.36 -8.79
N ILE A 94 6.53 -6.68 -7.65
CA ILE A 94 6.70 -5.72 -6.56
C ILE A 94 7.90 -4.84 -6.88
N LYS A 95 7.69 -3.52 -6.93
CA LYS A 95 8.75 -2.52 -7.15
C LYS A 95 9.23 -1.89 -5.86
N PHE A 96 8.36 -1.82 -4.86
CA PHE A 96 8.69 -1.34 -3.53
C PHE A 96 7.64 -1.84 -2.54
N HIS A 97 8.06 -2.23 -1.34
CA HIS A 97 7.16 -2.61 -0.27
C HIS A 97 7.62 -1.94 1.02
N GLN A 98 6.72 -1.19 1.65
CA GLN A 98 6.87 -0.68 3.00
C GLN A 98 6.14 -1.65 3.94
N PRO A 99 6.87 -2.44 4.74
CA PRO A 99 6.27 -3.27 5.77
C PRO A 99 5.59 -2.41 6.83
N ASN A 100 4.75 -3.02 7.68
CA ASN A 100 4.10 -2.33 8.79
C ASN A 100 5.11 -1.52 9.61
N THR A 101 4.96 -0.20 9.60
CA THR A 101 5.67 0.69 10.51
C THR A 101 5.12 0.53 11.94
N PHE A 102 5.80 1.12 12.93
CA PHE A 102 5.27 1.21 14.31
C PHE A 102 3.90 1.89 14.39
N SER A 103 3.57 2.72 13.41
CA SER A 103 2.27 3.38 13.32
C SER A 103 1.19 2.51 12.67
N GLY A 104 1.54 1.33 12.16
CA GLY A 104 0.62 0.43 11.46
C GLY A 104 0.45 0.76 9.97
N PHE A 105 1.22 1.70 9.42
CA PHE A 105 1.20 2.02 7.99
C PHE A 105 1.94 0.95 7.19
N SER A 106 1.34 0.52 6.08
CA SER A 106 1.95 -0.38 5.10
C SER A 106 1.40 -0.09 3.71
N ALA A 107 2.25 -0.13 2.72
CA ALA A 107 1.87 0.08 1.33
C ALA A 107 2.84 -0.64 0.39
N THR A 108 2.35 -1.00 -0.79
CA THR A 108 3.12 -1.72 -1.81
C THR A 108 2.94 -1.08 -3.17
N LEU A 109 4.04 -0.81 -3.86
CA LEU A 109 4.06 -0.43 -5.26
C LEU A 109 4.20 -1.69 -6.12
N PHE A 110 3.14 -2.01 -6.86
CA PHE A 110 3.12 -3.05 -7.87
C PHE A 110 3.31 -2.47 -9.26
N TYR A 111 3.80 -3.30 -10.17
CA TYR A 111 3.81 -3.06 -11.61
C TYR A 111 3.07 -4.20 -12.32
N ASP A 112 2.04 -3.86 -13.08
CA ASP A 112 1.25 -4.78 -13.92
C ASP A 112 1.91 -4.90 -15.30
N ILE A 113 2.61 -6.01 -15.54
CA ILE A 113 3.33 -6.20 -16.81
C ILE A 113 2.41 -6.34 -18.02
N GLN A 114 1.12 -6.66 -17.82
CA GLN A 114 0.16 -6.82 -18.91
C GLN A 114 -0.45 -5.49 -19.34
N LYS A 115 -0.61 -4.55 -18.40
CA LYS A 115 -1.18 -3.23 -18.64
C LYS A 115 -0.13 -2.12 -18.79
N ASP A 116 1.12 -2.40 -18.45
CA ASP A 116 2.16 -1.39 -18.31
C ASP A 116 1.72 -0.25 -17.37
N GLU A 117 1.26 -0.64 -16.18
CA GLU A 117 0.66 0.24 -15.17
C GLU A 117 1.34 0.04 -13.82
N TYR A 118 1.56 1.12 -13.09
CA TYR A 118 2.02 1.14 -11.72
C TYR A 118 0.83 1.30 -10.77
N ILE A 119 0.74 0.42 -9.77
CA ILE A 119 -0.36 0.40 -8.82
C ILE A 119 0.19 0.55 -7.41
N VAL A 120 -0.14 1.65 -6.75
CA VAL A 120 0.17 1.87 -5.33
C VAL A 120 -1.00 1.36 -4.50
N SER A 121 -0.78 0.28 -3.74
CA SER A 121 -1.79 -0.30 -2.87
C SER A 121 -1.51 0.03 -1.41
N PHE A 122 -2.48 0.68 -0.77
CA PHE A 122 -2.43 1.06 0.64
C PHE A 122 -3.19 0.05 1.50
N ARG A 123 -2.55 -0.41 2.57
CA ARG A 123 -3.15 -1.33 3.54
C ARG A 123 -3.90 -0.54 4.62
N GLY A 124 -5.11 -0.99 4.98
CA GLY A 124 -5.80 -0.51 6.18
C GLY A 124 -5.36 -1.26 7.44
N THR A 125 -5.71 -0.75 8.62
CA THR A 125 -5.54 -1.48 9.89
C THR A 125 -6.50 -2.68 9.95
N GLU A 126 -5.99 -3.84 10.35
CA GLU A 126 -6.81 -5.04 10.58
C GLU A 126 -7.61 -4.87 11.88
N GLY A 127 -8.89 -4.56 11.76
CA GLY A 127 -9.82 -4.44 12.88
C GLY A 127 -11.13 -3.84 12.39
N ILE A 128 -12.26 -4.42 12.80
CA ILE A 128 -13.62 -3.98 12.46
C ILE A 128 -13.69 -2.47 12.63
N VAL A 129 -13.82 -1.74 11.51
CA VAL A 129 -13.82 -0.29 11.59
C VAL A 129 -15.17 0.18 12.08
N SER A 130 -15.26 0.47 13.37
CA SER A 130 -16.30 1.33 13.90
C SER A 130 -16.03 2.76 13.41
N MET A 131 -17.09 3.55 13.23
CA MET A 131 -16.97 4.99 12.94
C MET A 131 -16.13 5.72 14.01
N ASP A 132 -16.14 5.19 15.25
CA ASP A 132 -15.31 5.67 16.36
C ASP A 132 -13.81 5.43 16.12
N ALA A 133 -13.41 4.28 15.57
CA ALA A 133 -12.02 4.01 15.22
C ALA A 133 -11.51 4.97 14.13
N PHE A 134 -12.35 5.35 13.17
CA PHE A 134 -12.00 6.38 12.18
C PHE A 134 -11.89 7.78 12.77
N ALA A 135 -12.78 8.16 13.70
CA ALA A 135 -12.68 9.42 14.41
C ALA A 135 -11.40 9.47 15.27
N ASP A 136 -11.06 8.37 15.95
CA ASP A 136 -9.83 8.22 16.72
C ASP A 136 -8.59 8.24 15.82
N ILE A 137 -8.66 7.66 14.62
CA ILE A 137 -7.63 7.80 13.60
C ILE A 137 -7.48 9.29 13.22
N GLY A 138 -8.56 10.01 12.91
CA GLY A 138 -8.56 11.46 12.66
C GLY A 138 -8.03 12.32 13.83
N LEU A 139 -8.27 11.89 15.06
CA LEU A 139 -7.71 12.48 16.28
C LEU A 139 -6.23 12.13 16.48
N THR A 140 -5.80 10.93 16.06
CA THR A 140 -4.41 10.44 16.11
C THR A 140 -3.55 11.11 15.04
N PHE A 141 -4.10 11.30 13.83
CA PHE A 141 -3.55 12.18 12.79
C PHE A 141 -3.57 13.67 13.17
N GLY A 142 -4.27 14.04 14.26
CA GLY A 142 -4.26 15.39 14.82
C GLY A 142 -3.27 15.60 15.96
N LYS A 143 -2.67 14.53 16.51
CA LYS A 143 -1.81 14.57 17.69
C LYS A 143 -0.53 13.75 17.47
N GLY A 144 0.50 14.36 16.88
CA GLY A 144 1.87 13.81 16.88
C GLY A 144 2.16 12.77 15.78
N ASP A 145 1.73 13.09 14.57
CA ASP A 145 1.66 12.37 13.29
C ASP A 145 2.68 11.24 12.93
N PHE A 146 2.53 10.04 13.49
CA PHE A 146 3.34 8.88 13.07
C PHE A 146 2.85 8.18 11.76
N GLN A 147 1.56 8.24 11.42
CA GLN A 147 1.05 7.68 10.16
C GLN A 147 1.19 8.65 8.98
N ALA A 148 1.00 9.96 9.19
CA ALA A 148 1.20 10.97 8.14
C ALA A 148 2.65 11.00 7.65
N ASN A 149 3.59 10.98 8.59
CA ASN A 149 5.01 10.93 8.27
C ASN A 149 5.41 9.63 7.57
N ALA A 150 4.79 8.49 7.93
CA ALA A 150 5.00 7.23 7.24
C ALA A 150 4.47 7.27 5.80
N LEU A 151 3.28 7.83 5.57
CA LEU A 151 2.76 8.05 4.22
C LEU A 151 3.65 9.01 3.41
N LYS A 152 4.08 10.13 4.01
CA LYS A 152 5.04 11.06 3.40
C LYS A 152 6.30 10.33 2.96
N GLN A 153 6.93 9.61 3.89
CA GLN A 153 8.19 8.93 3.62
C GLN A 153 8.03 7.89 2.52
N PHE A 154 6.95 7.11 2.56
CA PHE A 154 6.64 6.15 1.50
C PHE A 154 6.48 6.81 0.13
N LEU A 155 5.77 7.94 0.03
CA LEU A 155 5.62 8.66 -1.23
C LEU A 155 6.96 9.21 -1.74
N LEU A 156 7.84 9.68 -0.84
CA LEU A 156 9.20 10.09 -1.19
C LEU A 156 10.05 8.91 -1.67
N ASP A 157 9.95 7.75 -1.03
CA ASP A 157 10.73 6.55 -1.38
C ASP A 157 10.35 6.00 -2.76
N ILE A 158 9.08 6.10 -3.15
CA ILE A 158 8.62 5.68 -4.49
C ILE A 158 8.77 6.79 -5.56
N ALA A 159 9.03 8.04 -5.17
CA ALA A 159 9.16 9.15 -6.11
C ALA A 159 10.26 8.93 -7.17
N PRO A 160 11.47 8.44 -6.84
CA PRO A 160 12.47 8.09 -7.84
C PRO A 160 11.98 7.09 -8.90
N ILE A 161 11.04 6.22 -8.55
CA ILE A 161 10.45 5.23 -9.46
C ILE A 161 9.36 5.87 -10.33
N LEU A 162 8.50 6.71 -9.75
CA LEU A 162 7.28 7.18 -10.41
C LEU A 162 7.40 8.57 -11.06
N ASN A 163 8.36 9.40 -10.68
CA ASN A 163 8.45 10.80 -11.13
C ASN A 163 8.58 10.98 -12.65
N ASN A 164 9.08 9.97 -13.36
CA ASN A 164 9.24 10.00 -14.82
C ASN A 164 8.20 9.13 -15.54
N ILE A 165 7.19 8.65 -14.81
CA ILE A 165 6.10 7.84 -15.35
C ILE A 165 4.92 8.76 -15.66
N ASP A 166 4.30 8.54 -16.81
CA ASP A 166 3.06 9.22 -17.19
C ASP A 166 1.96 8.91 -16.15
N SER A 167 1.34 9.94 -15.58
CA SER A 167 0.27 9.80 -14.57
C SER A 167 -0.87 8.90 -15.02
N SER A 168 -1.15 8.81 -16.33
CA SER A 168 -2.15 7.88 -16.90
C SER A 168 -1.85 6.40 -16.65
N LYS A 169 -0.60 6.07 -16.29
CA LYS A 169 -0.13 4.74 -15.93
C LYS A 169 0.01 4.54 -14.42
N ILE A 170 -0.48 5.47 -13.61
CA ILE A 170 -0.42 5.38 -12.14
C ILE A 170 -1.83 5.32 -11.59
N THR A 171 -2.10 4.27 -10.81
CA THR A 171 -3.37 4.05 -10.13
C THR A 171 -3.11 3.80 -8.65
N PHE A 172 -3.91 4.42 -7.78
CA PHE A 172 -3.89 4.14 -6.35
C PHE A 172 -5.08 3.24 -5.98
N VAL A 173 -4.85 2.30 -5.07
CA VAL A 173 -5.89 1.36 -4.62
C VAL A 173 -5.83 1.17 -3.11
N GLY A 174 -6.97 0.87 -2.49
CA GLY A 174 -6.98 0.53 -1.07
C GLY A 174 -8.32 0.00 -0.60
N HIS A 175 -8.28 -0.85 0.43
CA HIS A 175 -9.46 -1.38 1.11
C HIS A 175 -9.58 -0.76 2.51
N SER A 176 -10.82 -0.45 2.93
CA SER A 176 -11.10 0.08 4.26
C SER A 176 -10.30 1.37 4.53
N LEU A 177 -9.56 1.48 5.66
CA LEU A 177 -8.66 2.61 5.92
C LEU A 177 -7.61 2.81 4.81
N GLY A 178 -7.19 1.75 4.12
CA GLY A 178 -6.29 1.87 2.97
C GLY A 178 -6.91 2.66 1.83
N GLY A 179 -8.22 2.54 1.62
CA GLY A 179 -8.94 3.34 0.61
C GLY A 179 -8.92 4.83 0.95
N TYR A 180 -9.09 5.16 2.23
CA TYR A 180 -8.94 6.53 2.73
C TYR A 180 -7.53 7.08 2.47
N LEU A 181 -6.49 6.32 2.82
CA LEU A 181 -5.08 6.69 2.58
C LEU A 181 -4.79 6.89 1.09
N ALA A 182 -5.39 6.08 0.21
CA ALA A 182 -5.24 6.22 -1.24
C ALA A 182 -5.79 7.56 -1.75
N VAL A 183 -6.94 8.00 -1.24
CA VAL A 183 -7.51 9.31 -1.59
C VAL A 183 -6.65 10.46 -1.05
N VAL A 184 -6.22 10.38 0.22
CA VAL A 184 -5.33 11.38 0.83
C VAL A 184 -4.01 11.49 0.06
N ALA A 185 -3.39 10.37 -0.31
CA ALA A 185 -2.15 10.36 -1.07
C ALA A 185 -2.33 11.00 -2.46
N MET A 186 -3.42 10.68 -3.16
CA MET A 186 -3.71 11.27 -4.47
C MET A 186 -3.89 12.78 -4.36
N GLN A 187 -4.72 13.22 -3.41
CA GLN A 187 -4.99 14.63 -3.20
C GLN A 187 -3.70 15.38 -2.83
N LEU A 188 -2.89 14.83 -1.91
CA LEU A 188 -1.61 15.40 -1.55
C LEU A 188 -0.74 15.58 -2.79
N CYS A 189 -0.57 14.55 -3.62
CA CYS A 189 0.25 14.63 -4.83
C CYS A 189 -0.25 15.69 -5.84
N ASP A 190 -1.56 15.87 -5.97
CA ASP A 190 -2.18 16.86 -6.86
C ASP A 190 -2.00 18.30 -6.36
N THR A 191 -1.84 18.51 -5.05
CA THR A 191 -1.90 19.83 -4.43
C THR A 191 -0.61 20.28 -3.76
N ILE A 192 0.50 19.56 -3.97
CA ILE A 192 1.83 20.01 -3.55
C ILE A 192 2.09 21.43 -4.08
N ASP A 193 2.17 22.39 -3.16
CA ASP A 193 2.59 23.75 -3.49
C ASP A 193 4.10 23.76 -3.73
N ARG A 194 4.46 23.77 -5.02
CA ARG A 194 5.85 23.76 -5.47
C ARG A 194 6.59 25.07 -5.20
N THR A 195 5.90 26.12 -4.77
CA THR A 195 6.52 27.40 -4.40
C THR A 195 7.12 27.37 -2.99
N LEU A 196 6.64 26.45 -2.15
CA LEU A 196 7.18 26.25 -0.80
C LEU A 196 8.40 25.31 -0.86
N CYS A 197 9.48 25.67 -0.18
CA CYS A 197 10.70 24.83 -0.09
C CYS A 197 10.48 23.66 0.89
N THR A 198 9.78 22.62 0.46
CA THR A 198 9.53 21.41 1.25
C THR A 198 10.08 20.16 0.55
N ASP A 199 10.30 19.07 1.31
CA ASP A 199 10.72 17.78 0.74
C ASP A 199 9.72 17.26 -0.31
N PHE A 200 8.45 17.64 -0.22
CA PHE A 200 7.40 17.21 -1.15
C PHE A 200 7.64 17.68 -2.59
N ASN A 201 8.49 18.69 -2.82
CA ASN A 201 8.87 19.10 -4.17
C ASN A 201 9.59 17.99 -4.95
N GLN A 202 10.10 16.97 -4.25
CA GLN A 202 10.65 15.77 -4.86
C GLN A 202 9.58 14.89 -5.53
N ILE A 203 8.31 14.99 -5.13
CA ILE A 203 7.20 14.25 -5.74
C ILE A 203 6.67 15.02 -6.96
N LYS A 204 6.70 14.34 -8.11
CA LYS A 204 6.32 14.89 -9.42
C LYS A 204 5.26 14.05 -10.14
N PHE A 205 4.83 12.96 -9.52
CA PHE A 205 3.80 12.07 -10.06
C PHE A 205 2.44 12.35 -9.42
N SER A 206 1.38 11.89 -10.09
CA SER A 206 0.02 11.85 -9.55
C SER A 206 -0.68 10.60 -10.07
N ALA A 207 -1.65 10.10 -9.31
CA ALA A 207 -2.52 9.03 -9.78
C ALA A 207 -3.55 9.57 -10.78
N SER A 208 -3.77 8.82 -11.86
CA SER A 208 -4.90 9.07 -12.77
C SER A 208 -6.23 8.66 -12.17
N LYS A 209 -6.24 7.58 -11.37
CA LYS A 209 -7.43 7.03 -10.73
C LYS A 209 -7.12 6.49 -9.34
N VAL A 210 -8.14 6.53 -8.49
CA VAL A 210 -8.14 5.93 -7.16
C VAL A 210 -9.28 4.95 -7.06
N TYR A 211 -9.01 3.70 -6.72
CA TYR A 211 -10.03 2.67 -6.45
C TYR A 211 -10.09 2.39 -4.97
N THR A 212 -11.25 2.62 -4.37
CA THR A 212 -11.47 2.35 -2.95
C THR A 212 -12.50 1.22 -2.78
N PHE A 213 -12.25 0.33 -1.83
CA PHE A 213 -13.12 -0.81 -1.54
C PHE A 213 -13.55 -0.77 -0.09
N ASN A 214 -14.84 -0.69 0.19
CA ASN A 214 -15.39 -0.63 1.55
C ASN A 214 -14.71 0.46 2.42
N SER A 215 -14.39 1.59 1.80
CA SER A 215 -13.74 2.75 2.42
C SER A 215 -14.79 3.69 3.01
N PRO A 216 -14.47 4.48 4.05
CA PRO A 216 -15.33 5.56 4.51
C PRO A 216 -15.76 6.51 3.38
N THR A 217 -16.92 7.13 3.57
CA THR A 217 -17.48 8.11 2.64
C THR A 217 -16.57 9.31 2.49
N ILE A 218 -16.48 9.80 1.25
CA ILE A 218 -15.70 10.97 0.85
C ILE A 218 -16.04 12.23 1.67
N ASP A 219 -17.31 12.40 2.07
CA ASP A 219 -17.73 13.55 2.89
C ASP A 219 -17.08 13.61 4.29
N GLY A 220 -16.58 12.46 4.80
CA GLY A 220 -15.77 12.41 6.02
C GLY A 220 -14.29 12.72 5.79
N ILE A 221 -13.84 12.69 4.52
CA ILE A 221 -12.46 12.90 4.11
C ILE A 221 -12.11 14.39 4.14
N ASP A 222 -13.01 15.29 3.73
CA ASP A 222 -12.72 16.72 3.60
C ASP A 222 -12.24 17.36 4.91
N ASN A 223 -12.91 17.09 6.03
CA ASN A 223 -12.52 17.67 7.33
C ASN A 223 -11.19 17.13 7.87
N MET A 224 -10.81 15.92 7.50
CA MET A 224 -9.61 15.24 7.99
C MET A 224 -8.41 15.49 7.07
N LEU A 225 -8.65 15.52 5.76
CA LEU A 225 -7.74 15.96 4.71
C LEU A 225 -7.27 17.39 4.97
N MET A 226 -8.19 18.32 5.26
CA MET A 226 -7.84 19.70 5.56
C MET A 226 -6.97 19.82 6.83
N ARG A 227 -7.21 18.99 7.86
CA ARG A 227 -6.36 18.94 9.07
C ARG A 227 -4.98 18.35 8.80
N PHE A 228 -4.92 17.29 7.99
CA PHE A 228 -3.68 16.65 7.57
C PHE A 228 -2.79 17.60 6.76
N LEU A 229 -3.40 18.32 5.82
CA LEU A 229 -2.74 19.35 5.03
C LEU A 229 -2.35 20.57 5.86
N ALA A 230 -3.18 20.98 6.82
CA ALA A 230 -2.86 22.05 7.78
C ALA A 230 -1.58 21.73 8.58
N ASN A 231 -1.48 20.49 9.09
CA ASN A 231 -0.31 20.00 9.82
C ASN A 231 0.93 19.91 8.93
N LEU A 232 0.77 19.50 7.67
CA LEU A 232 1.89 19.37 6.72
C LEU A 232 2.40 20.71 6.15
N LEU A 233 1.51 21.71 6.02
CA LEU A 233 1.79 22.98 5.35
C LEU A 233 1.88 24.18 6.32
N GLY A 234 1.86 23.93 7.64
CA GLY A 234 2.06 24.97 8.65
C GLY A 234 0.98 26.06 8.64
N ASN A 235 -0.30 25.69 8.46
CA ASN A 235 -1.47 26.58 8.37
C ASN A 235 -1.60 27.46 7.10
N ASN A 236 -0.76 27.29 6.08
CA ASN A 236 -0.91 28.00 4.79
C ASN A 236 -1.77 27.19 3.81
N ILE A 237 -3.07 27.09 4.07
CA ILE A 237 -3.96 26.26 3.25
C ILE A 237 -4.64 27.12 2.18
N VAL A 238 -4.32 26.84 0.92
CA VAL A 238 -5.18 27.20 -0.22
C VAL A 238 -6.34 26.21 -0.23
N GLU A 239 -7.56 26.68 -0.41
CA GLU A 239 -8.78 25.87 -0.50
C GLU A 239 -8.56 24.72 -1.51
N GLN A 240 -8.53 23.49 -1.01
CA GLN A 240 -8.31 22.31 -1.85
C GLN A 240 -9.67 21.69 -2.14
N ILE A 241 -10.12 21.85 -3.39
CA ILE A 241 -11.29 21.14 -3.89
C ILE A 241 -10.82 19.73 -4.23
N LEU A 242 -11.39 18.72 -3.56
CA LEU A 242 -11.20 17.32 -3.93
C LEU A 242 -11.49 17.12 -5.41
N ASN A 243 -10.72 16.27 -6.10
CA ASN A 243 -11.06 15.87 -7.47
C ASN A 243 -11.86 14.55 -7.47
N PRO A 244 -13.21 14.59 -7.34
CA PRO A 244 -14.03 13.39 -7.24
C PRO A 244 -14.02 12.57 -8.54
N GLU A 245 -13.71 13.17 -9.70
CA GLU A 245 -13.72 12.49 -11.00
C GLU A 245 -12.66 11.39 -11.11
N LYS A 246 -11.59 11.48 -10.31
CA LYS A 246 -10.54 10.44 -10.24
C LYS A 246 -10.92 9.25 -9.36
N ILE A 247 -11.96 9.37 -8.52
CA ILE A 247 -12.26 8.41 -7.46
C ILE A 247 -13.35 7.43 -7.90
N VAL A 248 -13.07 6.14 -7.76
CA VAL A 248 -14.02 5.06 -7.98
C VAL A 248 -14.21 4.31 -6.66
N CYS A 249 -15.35 4.57 -6.01
CA CYS A 249 -15.74 3.89 -4.76
C CYS A 249 -16.57 2.65 -5.05
N VAL A 250 -16.25 1.55 -4.37
CA VAL A 250 -16.96 0.26 -4.43
C VAL A 250 -17.27 -0.27 -3.05
#